data_AF-A0A0N4T927-F1
#
_entry.id   AF-A0A0N4T927-F1
#
_cell.length_a   1.000
_cell.length_b   1.000
_cell.length_c   1.000
_cell.angle_alpha   90.00
_cell.angle_beta   90.00
_cell.angle_gamma   90.00
#
_symmetry.space_group_name_H-M   'P 1'
#
loop_
_entity.id
_entity.type
_entity.pdbx_description
1 polymer ?
#
loop_
_entity_poly.entity_id
_entity_poly.type
_entity_poly.pdbx_seq_one_letter_code
_entity_poly.pdbx_strand_id
1 'polypeptide(L)'
;MTGQQTKSPRWKECAQVTIGLLPLAGGALYVREHFDSTDKQEALKMIANLQEAFKELVDESDWMDEETKKVAIEKAVSMINNIGYPDFINNYTALDKHYEK
;
A
#
# COMPACT_ATOMS: atom_id res chain seq x y z
N MET A 1 12.59 15.58 -21.65
CA MET A 1 14.01 15.70 -21.25
C MET A 1 14.07 16.53 -19.98
N THR A 2 14.74 16.05 -18.93
CA THR A 2 14.77 16.69 -17.59
C THR A 2 15.82 17.80 -17.44
N GLY A 3 16.61 18.10 -18.48
CA GLY A 3 17.65 19.15 -18.43
C GLY A 3 18.87 18.81 -17.58
N GLN A 4 19.05 17.53 -17.22
CA GLN A 4 20.11 17.09 -16.32
C GLN A 4 21.49 17.15 -17.00
N GLN A 5 22.43 17.92 -16.43
CA GLN A 5 23.76 18.14 -17.03
C GLN A 5 24.75 16.98 -16.82
N THR A 6 24.51 16.12 -15.83
CA THR A 6 25.38 14.98 -15.50
C THR A 6 24.56 13.70 -15.31
N LYS A 7 25.15 12.55 -15.63
CA LYS A 7 24.53 11.25 -15.40
C LYS A 7 24.40 10.97 -13.90
N SER A 8 23.42 10.17 -13.53
CA SER A 8 23.27 9.72 -12.14
C SER A 8 24.48 8.87 -11.74
N PRO A 9 24.89 8.88 -10.45
CA PRO A 9 25.93 7.98 -9.97
C PRO A 9 25.58 6.52 -10.26
N ARG A 10 26.57 5.72 -10.69
CA ARG A 10 26.37 4.32 -11.11
C ARG A 10 25.65 3.46 -10.08
N TRP A 11 25.96 3.62 -8.79
CA TRP A 11 25.30 2.86 -7.72
C TRP A 11 23.79 3.10 -7.68
N LYS A 12 23.36 4.33 -7.98
CA LYS A 12 21.95 4.74 -7.98
C LYS A 12 21.23 4.15 -9.18
N GLU A 13 21.89 4.15 -10.34
CA GLU A 13 21.36 3.50 -11.55
C GLU A 13 21.21 1.99 -11.33
N CYS A 14 22.23 1.32 -10.78
CA CYS A 14 22.15 -0.11 -10.45
C CYS A 14 21.02 -0.41 -9.47
N ALA A 15 20.90 0.37 -8.39
CA ALA A 15 19.82 0.20 -7.42
C ALA A 15 18.44 0.40 -8.06
N GLN A 16 18.27 1.42 -8.90
CA GLN A 16 17.02 1.69 -9.61
C GLN A 16 16.64 0.55 -10.55
N VAL A 17 17.59 0.00 -11.31
CA VAL A 17 17.34 -1.16 -12.19
C VAL A 17 16.94 -2.38 -11.36
N THR A 18 17.65 -2.69 -10.29
CA THR A 18 17.33 -3.83 -9.43
C THR A 18 15.97 -3.69 -8.77
N ILE A 19 15.63 -2.53 -8.21
CA ILE A 19 14.32 -2.27 -7.61
C ILE A 19 13.21 -2.34 -8.66
N GLY A 20 13.47 -1.87 -9.89
CA GLY A 20 12.51 -1.98 -10.99
C GLY A 20 12.22 -3.43 -11.42
N LEU A 21 13.22 -4.30 -11.38
CA LEU A 21 13.09 -5.73 -11.74
C LEU A 21 12.57 -6.59 -10.59
N LEU A 22 12.97 -6.28 -9.36
CA LEU A 22 12.68 -7.05 -8.15
C LEU A 22 12.05 -6.15 -7.06
N PRO A 23 10.87 -5.56 -7.33
CA PRO A 23 10.30 -4.53 -6.45
C PRO A 23 9.98 -5.05 -5.04
N LEU A 24 9.51 -6.29 -4.91
CA LEU A 24 9.19 -6.87 -3.61
C LEU A 24 10.44 -7.25 -2.82
N ALA A 25 11.49 -7.75 -3.47
CA ALA A 25 12.77 -8.00 -2.81
C ALA A 25 13.46 -6.71 -2.36
N GLY A 26 13.50 -5.69 -3.23
CA GLY A 26 14.03 -4.37 -2.89
C GLY A 26 13.22 -3.71 -1.77
N GLY A 27 11.89 -3.81 -1.82
CA GLY A 27 11.00 -3.34 -0.77
C GLY A 27 11.20 -4.09 0.55
N ALA A 28 11.42 -5.40 0.53
CA ALA A 28 11.66 -6.19 1.73
C ALA A 28 12.94 -5.76 2.46
N LEU A 29 14.00 -5.39 1.72
CA LEU A 29 15.21 -4.84 2.33
C LEU A 29 14.92 -3.52 3.05
N TYR A 30 14.17 -2.62 2.40
CA TYR A 30 13.79 -1.35 3.02
C TYR A 30 12.91 -1.53 4.25
N VAL A 31 11.89 -2.41 4.15
CA VAL A 31 10.94 -2.66 5.24
C VAL A 31 11.66 -3.19 6.49
N ARG A 32 12.57 -4.15 6.33
CA ARG A 32 13.29 -4.75 7.45
C ARG A 32 14.18 -3.76 8.20
N GLU A 33 14.74 -2.77 7.51
CA GLU A 33 15.69 -1.82 8.10
C GLU A 33 15.03 -0.53 8.58
N HIS A 34 13.96 -0.09 7.91
CA HIS A 34 13.46 1.28 8.06
C HIS A 34 11.96 1.41 8.32
N PHE A 35 11.16 0.36 8.12
CA PHE A 35 9.72 0.44 8.29
C PHE A 35 9.30 -0.16 9.63
N ASP A 36 8.76 0.67 10.53
CA ASP A 36 8.19 0.17 11.78
C ASP A 36 6.81 -0.44 11.52
N SER A 37 6.64 -1.69 11.96
CA SER A 37 5.34 -2.36 11.93
C SER A 37 4.24 -1.61 12.69
N THR A 38 4.59 -0.78 13.67
CA THR A 38 3.62 0.05 14.41
C THR A 38 2.96 1.10 13.51
N ASP A 39 3.70 1.72 12.60
CA ASP A 39 3.17 2.69 11.64
C ASP A 39 2.10 2.08 10.73
N LYS A 40 2.28 0.81 10.33
CA LYS A 40 1.28 0.07 9.56
C LYS A 40 0.00 -0.16 10.37
N GLN A 41 0.11 -0.48 11.66
CA GLN A 41 -1.06 -0.68 12.53
C GLN A 41 -1.83 0.63 12.76
N GLU A 42 -1.13 1.73 13.00
CA GLU A 42 -1.76 3.05 13.16
C GLU A 42 -2.46 3.50 11.88
N ALA A 43 -1.84 3.28 10.71
CA ALA A 43 -2.48 3.57 9.43
C ALA A 43 -3.74 2.71 9.19
N LEU A 44 -3.73 1.42 9.54
CA LEU A 44 -4.90 0.55 9.46
C LEU A 44 -6.04 1.03 10.38
N LYS A 45 -5.71 1.46 11.60
CA LYS A 45 -6.68 2.03 12.54
C LYS A 45 -7.28 3.33 12.01
N MET A 46 -6.45 4.20 11.43
CA MET A 46 -6.93 5.43 10.79
C MET A 46 -7.91 5.14 9.65
N ILE A 47 -7.62 4.13 8.82
CA ILE A 47 -8.53 3.73 7.72
C ILE A 47 -9.85 3.19 8.27
N ALA A 48 -9.81 2.39 9.33
CA ALA A 48 -11.04 1.91 9.98
C ALA A 48 -11.91 3.08 10.45
N ASN A 49 -11.31 4.08 11.10
CA ASN A 49 -12.03 5.28 11.53
C ASN A 49 -12.61 6.07 10.35
N LEU A 50 -11.88 6.18 9.23
CA LEU A 50 -12.36 6.85 8.02
C LEU A 50 -13.53 6.09 7.37
N GLN A 51 -13.49 4.75 7.38
CA GLN A 51 -14.59 3.93 6.90
C GLN A 51 -15.84 4.08 7.77
N GLU A 52 -15.69 4.21 9.09
CA GLU A 52 -16.79 4.48 10.02
C GLU A 52 -17.41 5.85 9.76
N ALA A 53 -16.60 6.91 9.73
CA ALA A 53 -17.07 8.26 9.42
C ALA A 53 -17.75 8.36 8.05
N PHE A 54 -17.26 7.62 7.04
CA PHE A 54 -17.91 7.56 5.74
C PHE A 54 -19.30 6.92 5.80
N LYS A 55 -19.48 5.87 6.61
CA LYS A 55 -20.80 5.25 6.80
C LYS A 55 -21.78 6.22 7.43
N GLU A 56 -21.36 6.93 8.48
CA GLU A 56 -22.19 7.96 9.14
C GLU A 56 -22.61 9.04 8.12
N LEU A 57 -21.66 9.53 7.32
CA LEU A 57 -21.95 10.53 6.28
C LEU A 57 -22.94 10.03 5.22
N VAL A 58 -22.86 8.75 4.84
CA VAL A 58 -23.80 8.15 3.88
C VAL A 58 -25.18 7.97 4.49
N ASP A 59 -25.25 7.61 5.78
CA ASP A 59 -26.52 7.42 6.50
C ASP A 59 -27.29 8.74 6.65
N GLU A 60 -26.59 9.80 7.04
CA GLU A 60 -27.11 11.17 7.20
C GLU A 60 -27.44 11.88 5.87
N SER A 61 -27.08 11.29 4.73
CA SER A 61 -27.23 11.94 3.43
C SER A 61 -28.68 11.93 2.93
N ASP A 62 -29.29 13.12 2.80
CA ASP A 62 -30.67 13.29 2.34
C ASP A 62 -30.89 13.12 0.82
N TRP A 63 -29.83 13.13 0.02
CA TRP A 63 -29.95 13.10 -1.45
C TRP A 63 -29.89 11.68 -2.05
N MET A 64 -29.53 10.67 -1.24
CA MET A 64 -29.47 9.27 -1.65
C MET A 64 -30.67 8.50 -1.11
N ASP A 65 -31.25 7.63 -1.95
CA ASP A 65 -32.21 6.65 -1.46
C ASP A 65 -31.54 5.54 -0.64
N GLU A 66 -32.35 4.83 0.15
CA GLU A 66 -31.88 3.80 1.09
C GLU A 66 -31.19 2.60 0.40
N GLU A 67 -31.61 2.26 -0.82
CA GLU A 67 -30.98 1.19 -1.59
C GLU A 67 -29.55 1.58 -2.00
N THR A 68 -29.39 2.81 -2.49
CA THR A 68 -28.10 3.38 -2.88
C THR A 68 -27.16 3.53 -1.69
N LYS A 69 -27.67 4.01 -0.53
CA LYS A 69 -26.91 4.10 0.71
C LYS A 69 -26.33 2.75 1.13
N LYS A 70 -27.16 1.70 1.10
CA LYS A 70 -26.74 0.34 1.45
C LYS A 70 -25.60 -0.15 0.56
N VAL A 71 -25.73 0.01 -0.76
CA VAL A 71 -24.69 -0.40 -1.72
C VAL A 71 -23.41 0.42 -1.54
N ALA A 72 -23.52 1.72 -1.25
CA ALA A 72 -22.36 2.57 -0.97
C ALA A 72 -21.57 2.11 0.26
N ILE A 73 -22.28 1.76 1.35
CA ILE A 73 -21.68 1.21 2.57
C ILE A 73 -21.02 -0.15 2.31
N GLU A 74 -21.70 -1.06 1.60
CA GLU A 74 -21.17 -2.38 1.23
C GLU A 74 -19.87 -2.25 0.42
N LYS A 75 -19.83 -1.31 -0.53
CA LYS A 75 -18.63 -1.01 -1.30
C LYS A 75 -17.50 -0.49 -0.41
N ALA A 76 -17.78 0.46 0.47
CA ALA A 76 -16.77 1.06 1.36
C ALA A 76 -16.12 0.01 2.29
N VAL A 77 -16.90 -0.93 2.81
CA VAL A 77 -16.41 -2.05 3.64
C VAL A 77 -15.61 -3.06 2.82
N SER A 78 -15.95 -3.24 1.55
CA SER A 78 -15.30 -4.22 0.66
C SER A 78 -14.00 -3.72 0.03
N MET A 79 -13.60 -2.46 0.27
CA MET A 79 -12.36 -1.91 -0.25
C MET A 79 -11.14 -2.62 0.35
N ILE A 80 -10.20 -3.02 -0.52
CA ILE A 80 -8.95 -3.66 -0.10
C ILE A 80 -7.95 -2.59 0.36
N ASN A 81 -7.47 -2.73 1.59
CA ASN A 81 -6.51 -1.80 2.19
C ASN A 81 -5.08 -2.30 2.00
N ASN A 82 -4.34 -1.72 1.06
CA ASN A 82 -2.93 -2.03 0.83
C ASN A 82 -2.04 -0.99 1.52
N ILE A 83 -1.42 -1.36 2.65
CA ILE A 83 -0.63 -0.43 3.48
C ILE A 83 0.80 -0.90 3.64
N GLY A 84 1.74 -0.05 3.20
CA GLY A 84 3.19 -0.23 3.33
C GLY A 84 3.71 -1.35 2.43
N TYR A 85 3.46 -2.60 2.81
CA TYR A 85 4.00 -3.78 2.15
C TYR A 85 3.13 -5.03 2.36
N PRO A 86 3.17 -6.01 1.42
CA PRO A 86 2.51 -7.30 1.61
C PRO A 86 3.21 -8.13 2.69
N ASP A 87 2.45 -8.77 3.59
CA ASP A 87 3.03 -9.42 4.78
C ASP A 87 4.05 -10.52 4.46
N PHE A 88 3.89 -11.21 3.33
CA PHE A 88 4.77 -12.33 2.96
C PHE A 88 6.22 -11.90 2.69
N ILE A 89 6.49 -10.63 2.37
CA ILE A 89 7.85 -10.22 1.99
C ILE A 89 8.83 -10.22 3.18
N ASN A 90 8.32 -10.22 4.42
CA ASN A 90 9.14 -10.37 5.62
C ASN A 90 9.59 -11.83 5.84
N ASN A 91 8.95 -12.79 5.18
CA ASN A 91 9.33 -14.20 5.23
C ASN A 91 10.24 -14.52 4.04
N TYR A 92 11.51 -14.84 4.31
CA TYR A 92 12.50 -15.18 3.28
C TYR A 92 12.03 -16.32 2.38
N THR A 93 11.53 -17.42 2.93
CA THR A 93 11.05 -18.58 2.14
C THR A 93 9.88 -18.23 1.23
N ALA A 94 8.92 -17.43 1.73
CA ALA A 94 7.77 -17.01 0.92
C ALA A 94 8.17 -16.03 -0.18
N LEU A 95 9.13 -15.16 0.10
CA LEU A 95 9.70 -14.23 -0.87
C LEU A 95 10.53 -14.94 -1.94
N ASP A 96 11.38 -15.91 -1.56
CA ASP A 96 12.18 -16.68 -2.50
C ASP A 96 11.28 -17.47 -3.46
N LYS A 97 10.26 -18.16 -2.93
CA LYS A 97 9.26 -18.88 -3.72
C LYS A 97 8.50 -17.99 -4.70
N HIS A 98 8.33 -16.70 -4.40
CA HIS A 98 7.71 -15.76 -5.33
C HIS A 98 8.55 -15.57 -6.62
N TYR A 99 9.87 -15.73 -6.52
CA TYR A 99 10.83 -15.54 -7.60
C TYR A 99 11.36 -16.84 -8.22
N GLU A 100 10.93 -18.02 -7.77
CA GLU A 100 11.31 -19.33 -8.32
C GLU A 100 10.69 -19.66 -9.71
N LYS A 101 10.18 -18.66 -10.44
CA LYS A 101 9.55 -18.85 -11.75
C LYS A 101 10.46 -18.49 -12.91
#